data_AF-A0A101MI71-F1
#
_entry.id   AF-A0A101MI71-F1
#
_cell.length_a   1.000
_cell.length_b   1.000
_cell.length_c   1.000
_cell.angle_alpha   90.00
_cell.angle_beta   90.00
_cell.angle_gamma   90.00
#
_symmetry.space_group_name_H-M   'P 1'
#
loop_
_entity.id
_entity.type
_entity.pdbx_description
1 polymer ?
#
loop_
_entity_poly.entity_id
_entity_poly.type
_entity_poly.pdbx_seq_one_letter_code
_entity_poly.pdbx_strand_id
1 'polypeptide(L)'
;MSEVLDVDYWEPQEETPPRGVHIFGSVPMIEGRLLSWPNTLRSKQEPFTLANPHQPGNLTVIKLRLVDPHYRICSTRIVPPQQHDWWAAEARHVSNLDARLPPELVHLVMEQTNWWPMSTAEARRLREDFRRDHQRAQEAAEKSEGHHLSALLPYDSPTDATESTGVNPQFP
;
A
#
# COMPACT_ATOMS: atom_id res chain seq x y z
N MET A 1 31.09 -3.98 -5.20
CA MET A 1 30.83 -4.36 -3.80
C MET A 1 29.51 -3.71 -3.43
N SER A 2 28.40 -4.43 -3.62
CA SER A 2 27.08 -3.95 -3.24
C SER A 2 26.89 -4.30 -1.76
N GLU A 3 26.85 -3.28 -0.91
CA GLU A 3 26.30 -3.42 0.43
C GLU A 3 24.87 -3.92 0.26
N VAL A 4 24.66 -5.19 0.59
CA VAL A 4 23.32 -5.73 0.85
C VAL A 4 22.77 -4.81 1.92
N LEU A 5 21.63 -4.18 1.64
CA LEU A 5 20.90 -3.40 2.63
C LEU A 5 20.48 -4.40 3.71
N ASP A 6 21.33 -4.61 4.71
CA ASP A 6 20.94 -5.14 6.01
C ASP A 6 19.99 -4.09 6.58
N VAL A 7 18.74 -4.18 6.16
CA VAL A 7 17.64 -3.52 6.84
C VAL A 7 17.55 -4.29 8.15
N ASP A 8 17.96 -3.66 9.25
CA ASP A 8 17.77 -4.19 10.59
C ASP A 8 16.37 -4.79 10.68
N TYR A 9 16.28 -6.02 11.19
CA TYR A 9 15.03 -6.76 11.34
C TYR A 9 14.01 -5.79 11.91
N TRP A 10 12.94 -5.48 11.16
CA TRP A 10 11.92 -4.52 11.55
C TRP A 10 11.46 -4.87 12.97
N GLU A 11 11.98 -4.14 13.96
CA GLU A 11 11.51 -4.30 15.32
C GLU A 11 10.06 -3.83 15.32
N PRO A 12 9.10 -4.65 15.78
CA PRO A 12 7.73 -4.22 15.92
C PRO A 12 7.71 -3.03 16.89
N GLN A 13 7.76 -1.83 16.33
CA GLN A 13 7.62 -0.63 17.12
C GLN A 13 6.16 -0.62 17.56
N GLU A 14 5.92 -0.85 18.85
CA GLU A 14 4.63 -0.58 19.46
C GLU A 14 4.38 0.93 19.33
N GLU A 15 3.76 1.33 18.23
CA GLU A 15 3.34 2.70 18.02
C GLU A 15 2.38 3.06 19.15
N THR A 16 2.85 3.87 20.09
CA THR A 16 1.98 4.47 21.10
C THR A 16 0.93 5.28 20.36
N PRO A 17 -0.36 5.14 20.66
CA PRO A 17 -1.41 5.88 19.96
C PRO A 17 -1.08 7.38 19.94
N PRO A 18 -1.21 8.07 18.79
CA PRO A 18 -0.96 9.50 18.75
C PRO A 18 -1.83 10.20 19.78
N ARG A 19 -1.24 11.16 20.53
CA ARG A 19 -1.90 11.85 21.65
C ARG A 19 -3.20 12.57 21.29
N GLY A 20 -3.43 12.81 19.99
CA GLY A 20 -4.69 13.26 19.44
C GLY A 20 -4.66 13.15 17.91
N VAL A 21 -5.77 12.68 17.32
CA VAL A 21 -5.98 12.67 15.87
C VAL A 21 -6.89 13.84 15.52
N HIS A 22 -6.44 14.70 14.58
CA HIS A 22 -7.22 15.82 14.09
C HIS A 22 -7.91 15.45 12.78
N ILE A 23 -9.23 15.64 12.73
CA ILE A 23 -10.04 15.41 11.54
C ILE A 23 -10.16 16.72 10.76
N PHE A 24 -9.63 16.74 9.53
CA PHE A 24 -9.68 17.90 8.63
C PHE A 24 -11.00 18.01 7.83
N GLY A 25 -11.78 16.93 7.77
CA GLY A 25 -13.06 16.89 7.06
C GLY A 25 -13.32 15.54 6.39
N SER A 26 -14.43 15.46 5.65
CA SER A 26 -14.82 14.32 4.84
C SER A 26 -15.22 14.77 3.44
N VAL A 27 -15.04 13.90 2.45
CA VAL A 27 -15.41 14.18 1.06
C VAL A 27 -16.24 13.01 0.55
N PRO A 28 -17.44 13.24 -0.03
CA PRO A 28 -18.25 12.15 -0.57
C PRO A 28 -17.57 11.51 -1.78
N MET A 29 -17.66 10.17 -1.84
CA MET A 29 -17.19 9.39 -3.00
C MET A 29 -18.26 9.40 -4.08
N ILE A 30 -18.02 10.17 -5.14
CA ILE A 30 -18.92 10.31 -6.29
C ILE A 30 -18.27 9.66 -7.51
N GLU A 31 -19.06 8.93 -8.30
CA GLU A 31 -18.59 8.30 -9.53
C GLU A 31 -18.00 9.34 -10.51
N GLY A 32 -16.90 8.98 -11.18
CA GLY A 32 -16.20 9.87 -12.10
C GLY A 32 -15.38 10.99 -11.43
N ARG A 33 -15.37 11.08 -10.09
CA ARG A 33 -14.57 12.07 -9.36
C ARG A 33 -13.15 11.58 -9.10
N LEU A 34 -12.17 12.39 -9.48
CA LEU A 34 -10.79 12.24 -9.05
C LEU A 34 -10.55 13.03 -7.76
N LEU A 35 -9.95 12.39 -6.77
CA LEU A 35 -9.51 13.04 -5.53
C LEU A 35 -7.98 12.92 -5.42
N SER A 36 -7.32 14.04 -5.11
CA SER A 36 -5.87 14.10 -4.89
C SER A 36 -5.55 14.85 -3.61
N TRP A 37 -4.73 14.26 -2.76
CA TRP A 37 -4.23 14.86 -1.52
C TRP A 37 -2.80 14.39 -1.27
N PRO A 38 -1.99 15.12 -0.49
CA PRO A 38 -0.63 14.70 -0.18
C PRO A 38 -0.62 13.44 0.68
N ASN A 39 0.36 12.55 0.43
CA ASN A 39 0.55 11.30 1.18
C ASN A 39 0.88 11.51 2.67
N THR A 40 1.16 12.74 3.09
CA THR A 40 1.37 13.13 4.50
C THR A 40 0.06 13.15 5.29
N LEU A 41 -1.10 13.20 4.63
CA LEU A 41 -2.40 13.14 5.28
C LEU A 41 -2.91 11.70 5.29
N ARG A 42 -3.28 11.22 6.49
CA ARG A 42 -3.96 9.93 6.65
C ARG A 42 -5.42 10.08 6.21
N SER A 43 -5.84 9.23 5.28
CA SER A 43 -7.24 9.14 4.84
C SER A 43 -7.87 7.83 5.31
N LYS A 44 -9.13 7.88 5.76
CA LYS A 44 -9.96 6.69 6.03
C LYS A 44 -11.14 6.67 5.07
N GLN A 45 -11.55 5.47 4.68
CA GLN A 45 -12.83 5.26 3.99
C GLN A 45 -13.84 4.77 5.03
N GLU A 46 -14.99 5.41 5.10
CA GLU A 46 -16.08 4.96 5.96
C GLU A 46 -16.73 3.69 5.39
N PRO A 47 -17.29 2.82 6.26
CA PRO A 47 -18.12 1.70 5.80
C PRO A 47 -19.24 2.21 4.90
N PHE A 48 -19.48 1.51 3.78
CA PHE A 48 -20.57 1.83 2.87
C PHE A 48 -21.50 0.63 2.73
N THR A 49 -22.77 0.91 2.47
CA THR A 49 -23.79 -0.09 2.17
C THR A 49 -24.55 0.32 0.91
N LEU A 50 -25.11 -0.66 0.22
CA LEU A 50 -26.00 -0.37 -0.91
C LEU A 50 -27.28 0.28 -0.38
N ALA A 51 -27.75 1.32 -1.06
CA ALA A 51 -29.04 1.94 -0.74
C ALA A 51 -30.19 0.92 -0.83
N ASN A 52 -30.10 -0.02 -1.78
CA ASN A 52 -30.97 -1.19 -1.86
C ASN A 52 -30.14 -2.48 -1.74
N PRO A 53 -30.22 -3.20 -0.61
CA PRO A 53 -29.48 -4.45 -0.39
C PRO A 53 -29.84 -5.59 -1.36
N HIS A 54 -30.99 -5.51 -2.03
CA HIS A 54 -31.46 -6.54 -2.97
C HIS A 54 -30.96 -6.34 -4.40
N GLN A 55 -30.31 -5.21 -4.68
CA GLN A 55 -29.74 -4.92 -5.99
C GLN A 55 -28.25 -5.21 -6.00
N PRO A 56 -27.68 -5.69 -7.13
CA PRO A 56 -26.24 -5.80 -7.27
C PRO A 56 -25.62 -4.39 -7.30
N GLY A 57 -24.51 -4.22 -6.59
CA GLY A 57 -23.73 -2.98 -6.63
C GLY A 57 -22.35 -3.19 -6.04
N ASN A 58 -21.35 -2.47 -6.56
CA ASN A 58 -19.98 -2.50 -6.10
C ASN A 58 -19.36 -1.10 -6.12
N LEU A 59 -18.39 -0.88 -5.24
CA LEU A 59 -17.56 0.32 -5.25
C LEU A 59 -16.18 -0.04 -5.84
N THR A 60 -15.86 0.53 -7.00
CA THR A 60 -14.55 0.36 -7.63
C THR A 60 -13.73 1.63 -7.45
N VAL A 61 -12.56 1.51 -6.82
CA VAL A 61 -11.66 2.65 -6.55
C VAL A 61 -10.30 2.36 -7.13
N ILE A 62 -9.78 3.29 -7.92
CA ILE A 62 -8.39 3.26 -8.39
C ILE A 62 -7.59 4.24 -7.55
N LYS A 63 -6.62 3.72 -6.78
CA LYS A 63 -5.69 4.55 -5.99
C LYS A 63 -4.34 4.62 -6.69
N LEU A 64 -3.93 5.84 -7.04
CA LEU A 64 -2.61 6.11 -7.58
C LEU A 64 -1.75 6.74 -6.48
N ARG A 65 -0.50 6.29 -6.33
CA ARG A 65 0.48 6.93 -5.47
C ARG A 65 1.59 7.52 -6.33
N LEU A 66 1.76 8.83 -6.22
CA LEU A 66 2.86 9.53 -6.87
C LEU A 66 4.07 9.52 -5.94
N VAL A 67 5.23 9.25 -6.52
CA VAL A 67 6.54 9.28 -5.86
C VAL A 67 7.37 10.37 -6.52
N ASP A 68 8.34 10.91 -5.78
CA ASP A 68 9.26 11.93 -6.33
C ASP A 68 10.03 11.34 -7.53
N PRO A 69 9.95 11.96 -8.72
CA PRO A 69 10.67 11.48 -9.91
C PRO A 69 12.21 11.52 -9.74
N HIS A 70 12.75 12.33 -8.84
CA HIS A 70 14.19 12.38 -8.57
C HIS A 70 14.65 11.23 -7.68
N TYR A 71 13.73 10.53 -7.01
CA TYR A 71 14.05 9.34 -6.23
C TYR A 71 13.98 8.10 -7.12
N ARG A 72 15.15 7.50 -7.40
CA ARG A 72 15.23 6.31 -8.25
C ARG A 72 14.86 5.06 -7.46
N ILE A 73 13.62 4.61 -7.60
CA ILE A 73 13.14 3.35 -7.01
C ILE A 73 13.68 2.17 -7.83
N CYS A 74 14.18 1.14 -7.15
CA CYS A 74 14.56 -0.12 -7.80
C CYS A 74 13.35 -0.73 -8.53
N SER A 75 13.49 -0.95 -9.83
CA SER A 75 12.46 -1.62 -10.62
C SER A 75 12.26 -3.04 -10.10
N THR A 76 10.99 -3.47 -9.98
CA THR A 76 10.63 -4.87 -9.68
C THR A 76 11.18 -5.86 -10.71
N ARG A 77 11.59 -5.39 -11.89
CA ARG A 77 12.30 -6.21 -12.90
C ARG A 77 13.64 -6.75 -12.41
N ILE A 78 14.25 -6.13 -11.41
CA ILE A 78 15.57 -6.50 -10.86
C ILE A 78 15.41 -7.27 -9.55
N VAL A 79 14.19 -7.35 -9.00
CA VAL A 79 13.93 -8.04 -7.74
C VAL A 79 13.78 -9.54 -8.02
N PRO A 80 14.66 -10.40 -7.49
CA PRO A 80 14.54 -11.85 -7.67
C PRO A 80 13.29 -12.37 -6.96
N PRO A 81 12.84 -13.60 -7.29
CA PRO A 81 11.72 -14.23 -6.61
C PRO A 81 11.92 -14.21 -5.09
N GLN A 82 10.96 -13.62 -4.37
CA GLN A 82 11.02 -13.47 -2.91
C GLN A 82 10.43 -14.70 -2.17
N GLN A 83 9.69 -15.55 -2.89
CA GLN A 83 9.15 -16.80 -2.36
C GLN A 83 10.11 -17.95 -2.65
N HIS A 84 10.41 -18.75 -1.62
CA HIS A 84 11.36 -19.86 -1.72
C HIS A 84 11.05 -20.81 -2.88
N ASP A 85 9.80 -21.26 -3.01
CA ASP A 85 9.41 -22.26 -4.00
C ASP A 85 9.69 -21.79 -5.44
N TRP A 86 9.46 -20.50 -5.70
CA TRP A 86 9.72 -19.89 -7.01
C TRP A 86 11.21 -19.68 -7.24
N TRP A 87 11.92 -19.22 -6.21
CA TRP A 87 13.37 -19.04 -6.28
C TRP A 87 14.08 -20.38 -6.51
N ALA A 88 13.72 -21.44 -5.80
CA ALA A 88 14.36 -22.75 -5.89
C ALA A 88 14.17 -23.37 -7.29
N ALA A 89 12.96 -23.24 -7.84
CA ALA A 89 12.67 -23.67 -9.21
C ALA A 89 13.54 -22.92 -10.24
N GLU A 90 13.64 -21.60 -10.12
CA GLU A 90 14.45 -20.77 -11.03
C GLU A 90 15.96 -21.02 -10.86
N ALA A 91 16.44 -21.15 -9.62
CA ALA A 91 17.84 -21.42 -9.32
C ALA A 91 18.29 -22.78 -9.87
N ARG A 92 17.44 -23.81 -9.75
CA ARG A 92 17.65 -25.14 -10.33
C ARG A 92 17.74 -25.07 -11.86
N HIS A 93 16.86 -24.29 -12.47
CA HIS A 93 16.81 -24.08 -13.93
C HIS A 93 18.04 -23.31 -14.44
N VAL A 94 18.33 -22.12 -13.91
CA VAL A 94 19.44 -21.25 -14.35
C VAL A 94 20.80 -21.93 -14.15
N SER A 95 20.97 -22.69 -13.07
CA SER A 95 22.22 -23.39 -12.78
C SER A 95 22.35 -24.73 -13.52
N ASN A 96 21.30 -25.14 -14.25
CA ASN A 96 21.18 -26.40 -14.97
C ASN A 96 21.57 -27.62 -14.10
N LEU A 97 21.08 -27.64 -12.86
CA LEU A 97 21.52 -28.64 -11.87
C LEU A 97 21.17 -30.07 -12.30
N ASP A 98 20.02 -30.24 -12.95
CA ASP A 98 19.52 -31.53 -13.41
C ASP A 98 20.42 -32.21 -14.45
N ALA A 99 21.17 -31.42 -15.23
CA ALA A 99 22.13 -31.96 -16.18
C ALA A 99 23.52 -32.21 -15.57
N ARG A 100 23.80 -31.60 -14.41
CA ARG A 100 25.15 -31.57 -13.80
C ARG A 100 25.29 -32.50 -12.61
N LEU A 101 24.19 -32.83 -11.93
CA LEU A 101 24.18 -33.58 -10.68
C LEU A 101 23.11 -34.68 -10.73
N PRO A 102 23.37 -35.84 -10.10
CA PRO A 102 22.33 -36.83 -9.82
C PRO A 102 21.15 -36.23 -9.05
N PRO A 103 19.91 -36.73 -9.25
CA PRO A 103 18.71 -36.20 -8.61
C PRO A 103 18.79 -36.12 -7.09
N GLU A 104 19.50 -37.05 -6.44
CA GLU A 104 19.68 -37.10 -4.99
C GLU A 104 20.47 -35.90 -4.47
N LEU A 105 21.52 -35.49 -5.21
CA LEU A 105 22.31 -34.31 -4.85
C LEU A 105 21.55 -33.02 -5.12
N VAL A 106 20.75 -32.97 -6.18
CA VAL A 106 19.88 -31.81 -6.45
C VAL A 106 18.87 -31.64 -5.31
N HIS A 107 18.25 -32.73 -4.86
CA HIS A 107 17.31 -32.70 -3.75
C HIS A 107 17.98 -32.21 -2.46
N LEU A 108 19.17 -32.74 -2.14
CA LEU A 108 19.93 -32.34 -0.95
C LEU A 108 20.27 -30.83 -0.98
N VAL A 109 20.68 -30.29 -2.12
CA VAL A 109 20.96 -28.85 -2.27
C VAL A 109 19.69 -28.03 -2.03
N MET A 110 18.57 -28.41 -2.64
CA MET A 110 17.30 -27.68 -2.48
C MET A 110 16.78 -27.75 -1.03
N GLU A 111 16.95 -28.88 -0.35
CA GLU A 111 16.60 -29.04 1.07
C GLU A 111 17.47 -28.13 1.95
N GLN A 112 18.78 -28.06 1.67
CA GLN A 112 19.71 -27.22 2.42
C GLN A 112 19.47 -25.72 2.20
N THR A 113 18.78 -25.32 1.13
CA THR A 113 18.40 -23.92 0.86
C THR A 113 17.03 -23.53 1.38
N ASN A 114 16.26 -24.43 2.00
CA ASN A 114 14.88 -24.15 2.44
C ASN A 114 14.73 -23.08 3.54
N TRP A 115 15.83 -22.56 4.06
CA TRP A 115 15.83 -21.43 5.00
C TRP A 115 15.79 -20.06 4.31
N TRP A 116 16.04 -19.97 3.00
CA TRP A 116 16.08 -18.72 2.23
C TRP A 116 15.75 -18.94 0.75
N PRO A 117 14.90 -18.12 0.10
CA PRO A 117 14.08 -17.01 0.61
C PRO A 117 12.91 -17.42 1.53
N MET A 118 12.04 -16.47 1.89
CA MET A 118 10.88 -16.69 2.76
C MET A 118 9.92 -17.76 2.20
N SER A 119 9.44 -18.64 3.06
CA SER A 119 8.46 -19.67 2.67
C SER A 119 7.07 -19.07 2.45
N THR A 120 6.24 -19.72 1.63
CA THR A 120 4.84 -19.30 1.42
C THR A 120 4.03 -19.31 2.72
N ALA A 121 4.30 -20.25 3.63
CA ALA A 121 3.63 -20.34 4.92
C ALA A 121 4.01 -19.17 5.85
N GLU A 122 5.29 -18.82 5.90
CA GLU A 122 5.81 -17.69 6.66
C GLU A 122 5.29 -16.35 6.12
N ALA A 123 5.30 -16.16 4.80
CA ALA A 123 4.74 -14.97 4.16
C ALA A 123 3.25 -14.78 4.47
N ARG A 124 2.48 -15.88 4.54
CA ARG A 124 1.06 -15.84 4.93
C ARG A 124 0.87 -15.46 6.40
N ARG A 125 1.71 -15.99 7.30
CA ARG A 125 1.67 -15.63 8.73
C ARG A 125 1.99 -14.16 8.92
N LEU A 126 3.09 -13.69 8.33
CA LEU A 126 3.52 -12.31 8.43
C LEU A 126 2.46 -11.35 7.85
N ARG A 127 1.82 -11.72 6.74
CA ARG A 127 0.70 -10.95 6.17
C ARG A 127 -0.47 -10.81 7.15
N GLU A 128 -0.81 -11.89 7.86
CA GLU A 128 -1.88 -11.87 8.86
C GLU A 128 -1.47 -11.04 10.09
N ASP A 129 -0.22 -11.15 10.52
CA ASP A 129 0.35 -10.34 11.61
C ASP A 129 0.26 -8.85 11.26
N PHE A 130 0.76 -8.44 10.09
CA PHE A 130 0.64 -7.07 9.60
C PHE A 130 -0.81 -6.60 9.47
N ARG A 131 -1.74 -7.47 9.06
CA ARG A 131 -3.16 -7.13 8.97
C ARG A 131 -3.72 -6.80 10.35
N ARG A 132 -3.42 -7.62 11.36
CA ARG A 132 -3.85 -7.40 12.75
C ARG A 132 -3.22 -6.15 13.34
N ASP A 133 -1.93 -5.93 13.12
CA ASP A 133 -1.24 -4.73 13.62
C ASP A 133 -1.77 -3.47 12.96
N HIS A 134 -2.02 -3.51 11.65
CA HIS A 134 -2.66 -2.41 10.95
C HIS A 134 -4.07 -2.12 11.49
N GLN A 135 -4.85 -3.16 11.77
CA GLN A 135 -6.18 -3.01 12.36
C GLN A 135 -6.10 -2.38 13.75
N ARG A 136 -5.18 -2.86 14.62
CA ARG A 136 -4.94 -2.26 15.94
C ARG A 136 -4.57 -0.79 15.85
N ALA A 137 -3.68 -0.42 14.93
CA ALA A 137 -3.28 0.97 14.70
C ALA A 137 -4.40 1.84 14.10
N GLN A 138 -5.37 1.24 13.39
CA GLN A 138 -6.59 1.92 12.97
C GLN A 138 -7.53 2.17 14.16
N GLU A 139 -7.84 1.13 14.93
CA GLU A 139 -8.73 1.24 16.10
C GLU A 139 -8.17 2.21 17.16
N ALA A 140 -6.86 2.20 17.40
CA ALA A 140 -6.22 3.14 18.31
C ALA A 140 -6.32 4.60 17.83
N ALA A 141 -6.18 4.83 16.53
CA ALA A 141 -6.34 6.16 15.95
C ALA A 141 -7.80 6.64 16.05
N GLU A 142 -8.77 5.77 15.75
CA GLU A 142 -10.21 6.07 15.87
C GLU A 142 -10.59 6.43 17.31
N LYS A 143 -10.06 5.71 18.30
CA LYS A 143 -10.28 6.01 19.73
C LYS A 143 -9.70 7.36 20.16
N SER A 144 -8.72 7.88 19.41
CA SER A 144 -7.97 9.10 19.73
C SER A 144 -8.47 10.33 18.95
N GLU A 145 -9.62 10.21 18.26
CA GLU A 145 -10.24 11.30 17.51
C GLU A 145 -10.78 12.39 18.45
N GLY A 146 -10.18 13.58 18.38
CA GLY A 146 -10.72 14.78 19.00
C GLY A 146 -11.66 15.50 18.04
N HIS A 147 -12.87 15.84 18.48
CA HIS A 147 -13.81 16.60 17.64
C HIS A 147 -13.41 18.08 17.55
N HIS A 148 -12.95 18.52 16.38
CA HIS A 148 -12.87 19.94 16.02
C HIS A 148 -13.66 20.13 14.71
N LEU A 149 -14.62 21.06 14.73
CA LEU A 149 -15.47 21.38 13.59
C LEU A 149 -14.63 22.17 12.56
N SER A 150 -14.18 21.49 11.50
CA SER A 150 -13.60 22.15 10.34
C SER A 150 -14.75 22.69 9.49
N ALA A 151 -14.93 24.00 9.45
CA ALA A 151 -15.90 24.64 8.57
C ALA A 151 -15.53 24.38 7.10
N LEU A 152 -16.57 24.16 6.29
CA LEU A 152 -16.62 23.79 4.87
C LEU A 152 -15.45 24.34 4.03
N LEU A 153 -14.87 23.46 3.20
CA LEU A 153 -13.90 23.89 2.19
C LEU A 153 -14.64 24.63 1.06
N PRO A 154 -14.06 25.70 0.47
CA PRO A 154 -14.74 26.55 -0.53
C PRO A 154 -15.24 25.83 -1.80
N TYR A 155 -14.90 24.56 -1.99
CA TYR A 155 -15.27 23.75 -3.15
C TYR A 155 -16.61 23.01 -3.00
N ASP A 156 -17.28 23.11 -1.86
CA ASP A 156 -18.57 22.45 -1.60
C ASP A 156 -19.78 23.21 -2.19
N SER A 157 -19.55 24.33 -2.87
CA SER A 157 -20.60 25.04 -3.61
C SER A 157 -20.73 24.46 -5.02
N PRO A 158 -21.92 24.00 -5.47
CA PRO A 158 -22.13 23.68 -6.87
C PRO A 158 -22.05 24.98 -7.67
N THR A 159 -20.89 25.27 -8.24
CA THR A 159 -20.76 26.34 -9.23
C THR A 159 -21.28 25.78 -10.54
N ASP A 160 -22.51 26.14 -10.88
CA ASP A 160 -23.03 26.02 -12.24
C ASP A 160 -22.05 26.71 -13.18
N ALA A 161 -21.41 25.91 -14.04
CA ALA A 161 -20.57 26.39 -15.11
C ALA A 161 -21.44 26.95 -16.24
N THR A 162 -22.01 28.13 -16.02
CA THR A 162 -22.53 29.00 -17.07
C THR A 162 -22.36 30.43 -16.60
N GLU A 163 -21.28 31.09 -17.03
CA GLU A 163 -21.37 32.27 -17.87
C GLU A 163 -19.98 32.83 -18.16
N SER A 164 -19.78 33.18 -19.43
CA SER A 164 -18.61 33.87 -19.93
C SER A 164 -18.53 35.28 -19.34
N THR A 165 -17.33 35.78 -19.08
CA THR A 165 -16.89 37.13 -19.49
C THR A 165 -15.40 37.27 -19.14
N GLY A 166 -14.58 37.56 -20.15
CA GLY A 166 -13.14 37.65 -20.01
C GLY A 166 -12.66 38.89 -19.26
N VAL A 167 -11.50 38.77 -18.61
CA VAL A 167 -10.60 39.89 -18.33
C VAL A 167 -9.16 39.39 -18.45
N ASN A 168 -8.37 40.16 -19.21
CA ASN A 168 -6.98 39.93 -19.61
C ASN A 168 -6.03 40.16 -18.41
N PRO A 169 -4.98 39.33 -18.18
CA PRO A 169 -4.05 39.57 -17.09
C PRO A 169 -2.97 40.58 -17.50
N GLN A 170 -2.94 41.75 -16.85
CA GLN A 170 -1.71 42.53 -16.68
C GLN A 170 -1.19 42.29 -15.27
N PHE A 171 0.02 41.75 -15.17
CA PHE A 171 0.79 41.64 -13.94
C PHE A 171 1.77 42.83 -13.85
N PRO A 172 2.03 43.39 -12.66
CA PRO A 172 3.33 43.97 -12.33
C PRO A 172 4.37 42.89 -12.00
#